data_AF-A0A4V1KJG1-F1
#
_entry.id   AF-A0A4V1KJG1-F1
#
_cell.length_a   1.000
_cell.length_b   1.000
_cell.length_c   1.000
_cell.angle_alpha   90.00
_cell.angle_beta   90.00
_cell.angle_gamma   90.00
#
_symmetry.space_group_name_H-M   'P 1'
#
loop_
_entity.id
_entity.type
_entity.pdbx_description
1 polymer ?
#
loop_
_entity_poly.entity_id
_entity_poly.type
_entity_poly.pdbx_seq_one_letter_code
_entity_poly.pdbx_strand_id
1 'polypeptide(L)'
;MLAHRDRALDVPLAASAPDGDGIAEWTSWSRALELPLLIEELDGTRRTTSARIGALKVGRPKPRRGRGFLKGRRTRFQAKRRTGELTPDTKVHAGEREIIARN
;
A
#
# COMPACT_ATOMS: atom_id res chain seq x y z
N MET A 1 12.40 -9.18 -21.21
CA MET A 1 11.90 -8.04 -22.01
C MET A 1 11.41 -6.96 -21.05
N LEU A 2 11.66 -5.70 -21.37
CA LEU A 2 11.07 -4.53 -20.75
C LEU A 2 9.83 -4.16 -21.56
N ALA A 3 8.65 -4.37 -20.97
CA ALA A 3 7.39 -4.22 -21.68
C ALA A 3 6.91 -2.78 -21.67
N HIS A 4 6.53 -2.27 -22.85
CA HIS A 4 5.83 -1.01 -23.02
C HIS A 4 4.34 -1.28 -23.30
N ARG A 5 3.51 -0.24 -23.17
CA ARG A 5 2.07 -0.34 -23.48
C ARG A 5 1.84 -0.60 -24.98
N ASP A 6 2.65 0.06 -25.80
CA ASP A 6 2.79 -0.23 -27.23
C ASP A 6 3.87 -1.31 -27.42
N ARG A 7 3.47 -2.46 -27.97
CA ARG A 7 4.35 -3.62 -28.19
C ARG A 7 5.47 -3.34 -29.18
N ALA A 8 5.30 -2.40 -30.10
CA ALA A 8 6.35 -2.02 -31.05
C ALA A 8 7.56 -1.37 -30.34
N LEU A 9 7.39 -0.93 -29.10
CA LEU A 9 8.42 -0.27 -28.29
C LEU A 9 8.95 -1.18 -27.17
N ASP A 10 8.62 -2.47 -27.20
CA ASP A 10 9.19 -3.43 -26.25
C ASP A 10 10.71 -3.58 -26.47
N VAL A 11 11.46 -3.63 -25.37
CA VAL A 11 12.93 -3.74 -25.43
C VAL A 11 13.39 -5.10 -24.88
N PRO A 12 14.13 -5.92 -25.65
CA PRO A 12 14.71 -7.14 -25.12
C PRO A 12 15.76 -6.80 -24.05
N LEU A 13 15.66 -7.44 -22.89
CA LEU A 13 16.65 -7.26 -21.80
C LEU A 13 17.66 -8.41 -21.77
N ALA A 14 17.16 -9.63 -21.97
CA ALA A 14 17.95 -10.85 -22.00
C ALA A 14 17.15 -11.98 -22.65
N ALA A 15 17.86 -13.02 -23.09
CA ALA A 15 17.31 -14.27 -23.59
C ALA A 15 18.07 -15.43 -22.94
N SER A 16 17.34 -16.42 -22.42
CA SER A 16 17.91 -17.62 -21.81
C SER A 16 17.44 -18.85 -22.59
N ALA A 17 18.31 -19.85 -22.68
CA ALA A 17 17.92 -21.19 -23.14
C ALA A 17 16.89 -21.82 -22.16
N PRO A 18 16.09 -22.81 -22.60
CA PRO A 18 15.05 -23.44 -21.78
C PRO A 18 15.56 -24.07 -20.47
N ASP A 19 16.83 -24.46 -20.42
CA ASP A 19 17.53 -25.06 -19.29
C ASP A 19 18.39 -24.05 -18.49
N GLY A 20 18.45 -22.80 -18.94
CA GLY A 20 19.20 -21.73 -18.27
C GLY A 20 18.43 -21.05 -17.13
N ASP A 21 19.15 -20.29 -16.30
CA ASP A 21 18.57 -19.55 -15.16
C ASP A 21 17.96 -18.19 -15.57
N GLY A 22 17.02 -18.22 -16.52
CA GLY A 22 16.31 -17.02 -16.95
C GLY A 22 15.48 -16.36 -15.84
N ILE A 23 15.15 -17.10 -14.78
CA ILE A 23 14.38 -16.58 -13.64
C ILE A 23 15.24 -15.65 -12.78
N ALA A 24 16.50 -16.02 -12.49
CA ALA A 24 17.40 -15.15 -11.73
C ALA A 24 17.61 -13.82 -12.45
N GLU A 25 17.85 -13.84 -13.76
CA GLU A 25 18.03 -12.64 -14.56
C GLU A 25 16.74 -11.81 -14.67
N TRP A 26 15.60 -12.45 -14.89
CA TRP A 26 14.31 -11.76 -14.90
C TRP A 26 14.00 -11.07 -13.56
N THR A 27 14.25 -11.76 -12.44
CA THR A 27 14.03 -11.18 -11.10
C THR A 27 15.05 -10.09 -10.74
N SER A 28 16.29 -10.17 -11.24
CA SER A 28 17.31 -9.13 -11.02
C SER A 28 16.94 -7.83 -11.72
N TRP A 29 16.47 -7.89 -12.97
CA TRP A 29 16.02 -6.71 -13.73
C TRP A 29 14.84 -5.99 -13.06
N SER A 30 13.87 -6.73 -12.52
CA SER A 30 12.77 -6.12 -11.77
C SER A 30 13.24 -5.35 -10.53
N ARG A 31 14.27 -5.83 -9.84
CA ARG A 31 14.87 -5.13 -8.69
C ARG A 31 15.65 -3.90 -9.14
N ALA A 32 16.45 -4.02 -10.20
CA ALA A 32 17.29 -2.93 -10.70
C ALA A 32 16.47 -1.75 -11.26
N LEU A 33 15.34 -2.04 -11.91
CA LEU A 33 14.48 -1.03 -12.53
C LEU A 33 13.31 -0.60 -11.62
N GLU A 34 13.15 -1.24 -10.46
CA GLU A 34 12.01 -1.06 -9.55
C GLU A 34 10.63 -1.28 -10.21
N LEU A 35 10.59 -2.12 -11.26
CA LEU A 35 9.38 -2.41 -12.03
C LEU A 35 8.80 -3.78 -11.67
N PRO A 36 7.48 -3.99 -11.83
CA PRO A 36 6.86 -5.29 -11.58
C PRO A 36 7.25 -6.32 -12.64
N LEU A 37 7.37 -7.58 -12.20
CA LEU A 37 7.52 -8.73 -13.09
C LEU A 37 6.20 -9.00 -13.83
N LEU A 38 6.28 -9.17 -15.14
CA LEU A 38 5.16 -9.48 -16.03
C LEU A 38 5.30 -10.86 -16.66
N ILE A 39 4.21 -11.60 -16.71
CA ILE A 39 4.05 -12.84 -17.49
C ILE A 39 3.08 -12.53 -18.63
N GLU A 40 3.40 -13.04 -19.82
CA GLU A 40 2.48 -13.07 -20.96
C GLU A 40 1.76 -14.41 -20.99
N GLU A 41 0.43 -14.37 -20.99
CA GLU A 41 -0.43 -15.55 -21.10
C GLU A 41 -0.56 -15.99 -22.56
N LEU A 42 -1.13 -17.19 -22.79
CA LEU A 42 -1.29 -17.75 -24.14
C LEU A 42 -2.16 -16.88 -25.08
N ASP A 43 -3.05 -16.07 -24.50
CA ASP A 43 -3.90 -15.12 -25.22
C ASP A 43 -3.20 -13.78 -25.52
N GLY A 44 -1.92 -13.64 -25.14
CA GLY A 44 -1.15 -12.41 -25.29
C GLY A 44 -1.47 -11.35 -24.23
N THR A 45 -2.29 -11.65 -23.21
CA THR A 45 -2.47 -10.70 -22.10
C THR A 45 -1.23 -10.68 -21.20
N ARG A 46 -0.84 -9.48 -20.75
CA ARG A 46 0.28 -9.30 -19.81
C ARG A 46 -0.25 -9.04 -18.43
N ARG A 47 0.14 -9.86 -17.46
CA ARG A 47 -0.23 -9.67 -16.04
C ARG A 47 0.97 -9.68 -15.12
N THR A 48 0.83 -9.01 -13.99
CA THR A 48 1.83 -9.05 -12.93
C THR A 48 1.81 -10.37 -12.18
N THR A 49 2.97 -10.84 -11.72
CA THR A 49 3.10 -12.08 -10.93
C THR A 49 2.49 -11.99 -9.53
N SER A 50 2.20 -10.78 -9.04
CA SER A 50 1.59 -10.54 -7.74
C SER A 50 0.63 -9.36 -7.78
N ALA A 51 -0.33 -9.32 -6.85
CA ALA A 51 -1.23 -8.20 -6.68
C ALA A 51 -0.45 -6.95 -6.24
N ARG A 52 -0.73 -5.80 -6.87
CA ARG A 52 -0.06 -4.53 -6.58
C ARG A 52 -1.03 -3.36 -6.66
N ILE A 53 -0.72 -2.29 -5.91
CA ILE A 53 -1.35 -0.96 -6.04
C ILE A 53 -0.21 0.01 -6.38
N GLY A 54 -0.11 0.40 -7.66
CA GLY A 54 1.06 1.12 -8.17
C GLY A 54 2.36 0.36 -7.87
N ALA A 55 3.31 1.02 -7.21
CA ALA A 55 4.58 0.41 -6.81
C ALA A 55 4.46 -0.58 -5.63
N LEU A 56 3.37 -0.53 -4.84
CA LEU A 56 3.22 -1.33 -3.62
C LEU A 56 2.77 -2.76 -3.92
N LYS A 57 3.50 -3.74 -3.40
CA LYS A 57 3.06 -5.14 -3.41
C LYS A 57 1.99 -5.36 -2.35
N VAL A 58 0.83 -5.88 -2.76
CA VAL A 58 -0.27 -6.21 -1.85
C VAL A 58 -0.02 -7.60 -1.27
N GLY A 59 0.16 -7.66 0.04
CA GLY A 59 0.22 -8.90 0.80
C GLY A 59 -1.14 -9.28 1.39
N ARG A 60 -1.21 -10.48 1.99
CA ARG A 60 -2.38 -10.84 2.82
C ARG A 60 -2.53 -9.81 3.95
N PRO A 61 -3.75 -9.31 4.22
CA PRO A 61 -3.99 -8.47 5.39
C PRO A 61 -3.44 -9.15 6.64
N LYS A 62 -2.54 -8.46 7.34
CA LYS A 62 -2.04 -8.92 8.63
C LYS A 62 -2.68 -8.07 9.72
N PRO A 63 -3.04 -8.66 10.87
CA PRO A 63 -3.49 -7.87 12.00
C PRO A 63 -2.41 -6.83 12.30
N ARG A 64 -2.82 -5.56 12.43
CA ARG A 64 -1.91 -4.51 12.88
C ARG A 64 -1.23 -5.02 14.14
N ARG A 65 0.10 -5.04 14.18
CA ARG A 65 0.87 -5.52 15.35
C ARG A 65 0.20 -4.95 16.60
N GLY A 66 -0.42 -5.84 17.37
CA GLY A 66 -1.12 -5.46 18.59
C GLY A 66 -0.12 -4.67 19.43
N ARG A 67 -0.51 -3.50 19.91
CA ARG A 67 0.34 -2.80 20.89
C ARG A 67 0.51 -3.79 22.06
N GLY A 68 1.74 -4.26 22.28
CA GLY A 68 2.09 -5.04 23.48
C GLY A 68 1.75 -4.26 24.75
N PHE A 69 1.62 -4.97 25.88
CA PHE A 69 1.43 -4.59 27.31
C PHE A 69 0.83 -3.22 27.72
N LEU A 70 1.04 -2.16 26.96
CA LEU A 70 0.52 -0.80 27.10
C LEU A 70 -0.78 -0.54 26.31
N LYS A 71 -1.48 -1.58 25.84
CA LYS A 71 -2.81 -1.42 25.21
C LYS A 71 -3.78 -0.85 26.26
N GLY A 72 -4.39 0.29 25.97
CA GLY A 72 -5.29 1.01 26.90
C GLY A 72 -4.61 2.15 27.69
N ARG A 73 -3.27 2.23 27.70
CA ARG A 73 -2.58 3.38 28.32
C ARG A 73 -2.68 4.60 27.40
N ARG A 74 -3.07 5.75 27.96
CA ARG A 74 -2.99 7.04 27.26
C ARG A 74 -1.55 7.29 26.81
N THR A 75 -1.39 7.82 25.58
CA THR A 75 -0.08 8.28 25.12
C THR A 75 0.46 9.36 26.05
N ARG A 76 1.79 9.54 26.15
CA ARG A 76 2.39 10.54 27.05
C ARG A 76 1.85 11.96 26.82
N PHE A 77 1.46 12.29 25.59
CA PHE A 77 0.86 13.57 25.23
C PHE A 77 -0.59 13.69 25.73
N GLN A 78 -1.38 12.63 25.59
CA GLN A 78 -2.77 12.59 26.10
C GLN A 78 -2.86 12.47 27.61
N ALA A 79 -1.89 11.82 28.27
CA ALA A 79 -1.83 11.73 29.73
C ALA A 79 -1.60 13.10 30.38
N LYS A 80 -0.97 14.04 29.66
CA LYS A 80 -0.76 15.43 30.11
C LYS A 80 -1.94 16.35 29.80
N ARG A 81 -2.89 15.92 28.96
CA ARG A 81 -4.10 16.72 28.70
C ARG A 81 -5.02 16.62 29.91
N ARG A 82 -5.20 17.74 30.62
CA ARG A 82 -6.35 17.93 31.52
C ARG A 82 -7.60 18.11 30.65
N THR A 83 -8.72 17.51 31.05
CA THR A 83 -10.02 17.88 30.49
C THR A 83 -10.23 19.37 30.80
N GLY A 84 -10.74 20.14 29.84
CA GLY A 84 -11.14 21.52 30.11
C GLY A 84 -12.23 21.54 31.17
N GLU A 85 -12.20 22.53 32.05
CA GLU A 85 -13.24 22.74 33.07
C GLU A 85 -14.31 23.66 32.47
N LEU A 86 -15.59 23.29 32.62
CA LEU A 86 -16.69 24.17 32.28
C LEU A 86 -16.84 25.18 33.41
N THR A 87 -16.58 26.45 33.12
CA THR A 87 -16.85 27.57 34.01
C THR A 87 -18.27 28.11 33.79
N PRO A 88 -18.82 28.91 34.71
CA PRO A 88 -20.08 29.62 34.49
C PRO A 88 -20.10 30.48 33.22
N ASP A 89 -18.94 31.01 32.80
CA ASP A 89 -18.77 31.79 31.57
C ASP A 89 -18.62 30.92 30.32
N THR A 90 -18.53 29.60 30.46
CA THR A 90 -18.39 28.71 29.32
C THR A 90 -19.69 28.66 28.55
N LYS A 91 -19.67 29.23 27.35
CA LYS A 91 -20.83 29.29 26.47
C LYS A 91 -21.21 27.89 25.99
N VAL A 92 -22.28 27.34 26.57
CA VAL A 92 -22.86 26.06 26.15
C VAL A 92 -24.00 26.35 25.18
N HIS A 93 -23.80 25.97 23.92
CA HIS A 93 -24.82 26.05 22.89
C HIS A 93 -25.75 24.83 22.97
N ALA A 94 -27.07 25.04 23.00
CA ALA A 94 -28.07 23.98 23.08
C ALA A 94 -29.31 24.34 22.24
N GLY A 95 -29.96 23.32 21.64
CA GLY A 95 -31.17 23.51 20.82
C GLY A 95 -30.94 24.00 19.40
N GLU A 96 -29.70 24.16 18.97
CA GLU A 96 -29.35 24.50 17.59
C GLU A 96 -29.58 23.30 16.65
N ARG A 97 -29.88 23.58 15.38
CA ARG A 97 -30.04 22.56 14.35
C ARG A 97 -28.67 21.95 14.02
N GLU A 98 -28.40 20.77 14.56
CA GLU A 98 -27.16 20.04 14.33
C GLU A 98 -26.98 19.71 12.83
N ILE A 99 -25.91 20.23 12.22
CA ILE A 99 -25.53 19.90 10.83
C ILE A 99 -24.58 18.72 10.89
N ILE A 100 -25.11 17.50 11.03
CA ILE A 100 -24.30 16.29 10.92
C ILE A 100 -24.24 15.87 9.44
N ALA A 101 -23.03 15.64 8.92
CA ALA A 101 -22.84 14.88 7.70
C ALA A 101 -23.12 13.40 8.01
N ARG A 102 -24.38 12.97 7.80
CA ARG A 102 -24.72 11.54 7.80
C ARG A 102 -24.44 11.01 6.39
N ASN A 103 -23.56 10.01 6.30
CA ASN A 103 -23.42 9.16 5.10
C ASN A 103 -24.66 8.28 4.95
#